data_AF-A0A8T6VLF5-F1
#
_entry.id   AF-A0A8T6VLF5-F1
#
_cell.length_a   1.000
_cell.length_b   1.000
_cell.length_c   1.000
_cell.angle_alpha   90.00
_cell.angle_beta   90.00
_cell.angle_gamma   90.00
#
_symmetry.space_group_name_H-M   'P 1'
#
loop_
_entity.id
_entity.type
_entity.pdbx_description
1 polymer ?
#
loop_
_entity_poly.entity_id
_entity_poly.type
_entity_poly.pdbx_seq_one_letter_code
_entity_poly.pdbx_strand_id
1 'polypeptide(L)'
;VELAASIKYEILWNEQLTCSIGIGPNKLVAKIASDHNKPDGLTVVSKDSVERFLAPLPVRRMLWIGEKTGRKLNAMGIKTIGDLASSDVRVLTQRFGIKGSRYHQ
;
A
#
# COMPACT_ATOMS: atom_id res chain seq x y z
N VAL A 1 12.57 -12.11 8.77
CA VAL A 1 11.94 -12.94 7.71
C VAL A 1 11.59 -14.31 8.26
N GLU A 2 12.50 -14.94 9.01
CA GLU A 2 12.30 -16.24 9.70
C GLU A 2 10.97 -16.34 10.46
N LEU A 3 10.64 -15.38 11.32
CA LEU A 3 9.36 -15.38 12.06
C LEU A 3 8.12 -15.42 11.13
N ALA A 4 8.16 -14.73 9.99
CA ALA A 4 7.04 -14.77 9.06
C ALA A 4 6.93 -16.13 8.35
N ALA A 5 8.06 -16.77 8.06
CA ALA A 5 8.08 -18.13 7.51
C ALA A 5 7.56 -19.16 8.53
N SER A 6 7.93 -19.03 9.81
CA SER A 6 7.42 -19.92 10.86
C SER A 6 5.90 -19.75 11.05
N ILE A 7 5.38 -18.52 11.07
CA ILE A 7 3.93 -18.27 11.14
C ILE A 7 3.19 -18.91 9.97
N LYS A 8 3.71 -18.78 8.73
CA LYS A 8 3.11 -19.43 7.55
C LYS A 8 3.09 -20.95 7.70
N TYR A 9 4.20 -21.54 8.15
CA TYR A 9 4.31 -22.98 8.39
C TYR A 9 3.31 -23.45 9.44
N GLU A 10 3.22 -22.75 10.58
CA GLU A 10 2.29 -23.09 11.66
C GLU A 10 0.83 -23.01 11.21
N ILE A 11 0.46 -21.97 10.46
CA ILE A 11 -0.90 -21.83 9.91
C ILE A 11 -1.21 -22.97 8.93
N LEU A 12 -0.27 -23.29 8.03
CA LEU A 12 -0.46 -24.39 7.10
C LEU A 12 -0.61 -25.73 7.81
N TRP A 13 0.25 -26.00 8.80
CA TRP A 13 0.24 -27.26 9.55
C TRP A 13 -1.05 -27.45 10.36
N ASN A 14 -1.46 -26.43 11.13
CA ASN A 14 -2.60 -26.54 12.04
C ASN A 14 -3.94 -26.38 11.33
N GLU A 15 -4.04 -25.46 10.37
CA GLU A 15 -5.32 -25.06 9.78
C GLU A 15 -5.53 -25.60 8.36
N GLN A 16 -4.49 -26.19 7.73
CA GLN A 16 -4.53 -26.62 6.33
C GLN A 16 -4.88 -25.47 5.36
N LEU A 17 -4.53 -24.23 5.75
CA LEU A 17 -4.76 -23.01 4.98
C LEU A 17 -3.43 -22.32 4.70
N THR A 18 -3.27 -21.77 3.50
CA THR A 18 -2.14 -20.88 3.19
C THR A 18 -2.45 -19.44 3.59
N CYS A 19 -1.44 -18.68 4.00
CA CYS A 19 -1.58 -17.24 4.24
C CYS A 19 -0.48 -16.45 3.51
N SER A 20 -0.76 -15.19 3.17
CA SER A 20 0.27 -14.28 2.66
C SER A 20 0.63 -13.24 3.70
N ILE A 21 1.93 -12.95 3.82
CA ILE A 21 2.45 -12.00 4.81
C ILE A 21 3.21 -10.88 4.11
N GLY A 22 2.99 -9.65 4.57
CA GLY A 22 3.72 -8.46 4.15
C GLY A 22 4.47 -7.86 5.33
N ILE A 23 5.74 -7.54 5.13
CA ILE A 23 6.60 -6.87 6.10
C ILE A 23 6.99 -5.51 5.53
N GLY A 24 6.83 -4.46 6.32
CA GLY A 24 7.20 -3.09 5.94
C GLY A 24 7.49 -2.21 7.15
N PRO A 25 8.09 -1.03 6.96
CA PRO A 25 8.48 -0.13 8.05
C PRO A 25 7.31 0.55 8.76
N ASN A 26 6.09 0.43 8.22
CA ASN A 26 4.87 0.89 8.86
C ASN A 26 3.67 0.04 8.42
N LYS A 27 2.52 0.24 9.07
CA LYS A 27 1.29 -0.53 8.83
C LYS A 27 0.77 -0.42 7.40
N LEU A 28 0.87 0.76 6.77
CA LEU A 28 0.41 0.96 5.39
C LEU A 28 1.24 0.14 4.41
N VAL A 29 2.58 0.25 4.48
CA VAL A 29 3.49 -0.50 3.61
C VAL A 29 3.31 -2.01 3.81
N ALA A 30 3.27 -2.47 5.07
CA ALA A 30 3.07 -3.89 5.38
C ALA A 30 1.74 -4.43 4.81
N LYS A 31 0.65 -3.65 4.91
CA LYS A 31 -0.66 -4.02 4.38
C LYS A 31 -0.71 -4.08 2.85
N ILE A 32 0.03 -3.20 2.16
CA ILE A 32 0.14 -3.24 0.70
C ILE A 32 1.02 -4.41 0.26
N ALA A 33 2.13 -4.65 0.97
CA ALA A 33 3.05 -5.75 0.73
C ALA A 33 2.37 -7.12 0.88
N SER A 34 1.48 -7.28 1.87
CA SER A 34 0.79 -8.56 2.11
C SER A 34 -0.16 -8.95 0.99
N ASP A 35 -0.65 -7.98 0.21
CA ASP A 35 -1.48 -8.20 -0.97
C ASP A 35 -0.66 -8.29 -2.27
N HIS A 36 0.66 -8.11 -2.25
CA HIS A 36 1.47 -8.00 -3.47
C HIS A 36 1.72 -9.36 -4.13
N ASN A 37 2.13 -10.36 -3.36
CA ASN A 37 2.47 -11.71 -3.85
C ASN A 37 1.42 -12.75 -3.41
N LYS A 38 0.14 -12.39 -3.37
CA LYS A 38 -0.92 -13.36 -3.09
C LYS A 38 -1.13 -14.31 -4.29
N PRO A 39 -1.52 -15.58 -4.07
CA PRO A 39 -1.67 -16.26 -2.78
C PRO A 39 -0.35 -16.82 -2.22
N ASP A 40 -0.34 -17.24 -0.95
CA ASP A 40 0.80 -17.87 -0.23
C ASP A 40 2.15 -17.09 -0.25
N GLY A 41 2.19 -15.83 -0.69
CA GLY A 41 3.44 -15.08 -0.74
C GLY A 41 3.96 -14.52 0.59
N LEU A 42 5.24 -14.18 0.59
CA LEU A 42 5.90 -13.39 1.62
C LEU A 42 6.60 -12.20 0.93
N THR A 43 6.15 -10.98 1.23
CA THR A 43 6.71 -9.76 0.63
C THR A 43 7.39 -8.94 1.72
N VAL A 44 8.65 -8.55 1.49
CA VAL A 44 9.42 -7.71 2.42
C VAL A 44 9.80 -6.41 1.72
N VAL A 45 9.42 -5.28 2.32
CA VAL A 45 9.76 -3.94 1.83
C VAL A 45 10.62 -3.28 2.90
N SER A 46 11.91 -3.13 2.62
CA SER A 46 12.83 -2.40 3.51
C SER A 46 12.58 -0.89 3.40
N LYS A 47 13.01 -0.12 4.42
CA LYS A 47 12.84 1.33 4.47
C LYS A 47 13.36 2.03 3.21
N ASP A 48 14.52 1.60 2.70
CA ASP A 48 15.16 2.20 1.52
C ASP A 48 14.51 1.81 0.20
N SER A 49 13.66 0.77 0.21
CA SER A 49 12.93 0.31 -0.98
C SER A 49 11.49 0.80 -1.06
N VAL A 50 10.98 1.49 -0.02
CA VAL A 50 9.57 1.89 0.08
C VAL A 50 9.13 2.71 -1.12
N GLU A 51 9.91 3.74 -1.48
CA GLU A 51 9.56 4.64 -2.58
C GLU A 51 9.48 3.86 -3.91
N ARG A 52 10.53 3.10 -4.23
CA ARG A 52 10.57 2.27 -5.44
C ARG A 52 9.44 1.24 -5.50
N PHE A 53 9.07 0.67 -4.35
CA PHE A 53 7.99 -0.31 -4.27
C PHE A 53 6.60 0.32 -4.42
N LEU A 54 6.36 1.47 -3.79
CA LEU A 54 5.04 2.11 -3.80
C LEU A 54 4.79 2.95 -5.04
N ALA A 55 5.78 3.69 -5.53
CA ALA A 55 5.63 4.67 -6.60
C ALA A 55 4.86 4.14 -7.83
N PRO A 56 5.13 2.94 -8.39
CA PRO A 56 4.43 2.46 -9.57
C PRO A 56 3.01 1.92 -9.28
N LEU A 57 2.63 1.76 -8.01
CA LEU A 57 1.34 1.16 -7.66
C LEU A 57 0.19 2.14 -7.92
N PRO A 58 -1.00 1.64 -8.33
CA PRO A 58 -2.17 2.49 -8.47
C PRO A 58 -2.50 3.22 -7.17
N VAL A 59 -2.90 4.49 -7.28
CA VAL A 59 -3.24 5.34 -6.13
C VAL A 59 -4.34 4.74 -5.24
N ARG A 60 -5.20 3.90 -5.83
CA ARG A 60 -6.26 3.13 -5.15
C ARG A 60 -5.75 2.03 -4.21
N ARG A 61 -4.44 1.77 -4.15
CA ARG A 61 -3.80 0.87 -3.17
C ARG A 61 -3.62 1.52 -1.80
N MET A 62 -3.73 2.86 -1.71
CA MET A 62 -3.68 3.58 -0.45
C MET A 62 -4.92 3.31 0.41
N LEU A 63 -4.72 3.03 1.70
CA LEU A 63 -5.79 2.68 2.65
C LEU A 63 -6.93 3.71 2.71
N TRP A 64 -6.62 4.99 2.56
CA TRP A 64 -7.57 6.10 2.71
C TRP A 64 -8.28 6.49 1.39
N ILE A 65 -7.92 5.83 0.28
CA ILE A 65 -8.37 6.17 -1.06
C ILE A 65 -9.33 5.08 -1.56
N GLY A 66 -10.61 5.27 -1.25
CA GLY A 66 -11.69 4.45 -1.79
C GLY A 66 -12.03 4.80 -3.25
N GLU A 67 -12.93 4.01 -3.84
CA GLU A 67 -13.31 4.09 -5.26
C GLU A 67 -13.67 5.50 -5.74
N LYS A 68 -14.49 6.23 -4.97
CA LYS A 68 -14.91 7.59 -5.33
C LYS A 68 -13.74 8.58 -5.36
N THR A 69 -12.83 8.49 -4.40
CA THR A 69 -11.64 9.36 -4.34
C THR A 69 -10.63 8.97 -5.42
N GLY A 70 -10.40 7.67 -5.62
CA GLY A 70 -9.53 7.16 -6.68
C GLY A 70 -9.96 7.65 -8.06
N ARG A 71 -11.26 7.59 -8.39
CA ARG A 71 -11.78 8.15 -9.65
C ARG A 71 -11.51 9.65 -9.81
N LYS A 72 -11.64 10.43 -8.73
CA LYS A 72 -11.35 11.87 -8.76
C LYS A 72 -9.86 12.15 -8.98
N LEU A 73 -8.98 11.42 -8.29
CA LEU A 73 -7.53 11.54 -8.47
C LEU A 73 -7.11 11.15 -9.89
N ASN A 74 -7.64 10.03 -10.41
CA ASN A 74 -7.39 9.61 -11.79
C ASN A 74 -7.83 10.68 -12.80
N ALA A 75 -8.99 11.31 -12.59
CA ALA A 75 -9.47 12.41 -13.44
C ALA A 75 -8.61 13.67 -13.36
N MET A 76 -7.83 13.83 -12.29
CA MET A 76 -6.81 14.89 -12.13
C MET A 76 -5.44 14.49 -12.70
N GLY A 77 -5.33 13.31 -13.33
CA GLY A 77 -4.07 12.77 -13.85
C GLY A 77 -3.21 12.03 -12.81
N ILE A 78 -3.65 11.97 -11.55
CA ILE A 78 -2.95 11.28 -10.46
C ILE A 78 -3.38 9.82 -10.44
N LYS A 79 -2.61 8.94 -11.10
CA LYS A 79 -2.96 7.52 -11.30
C LYS A 79 -2.20 6.59 -10.36
N THR A 80 -0.96 6.95 -10.03
CA THR A 80 -0.06 6.16 -9.18
C THR A 80 0.18 6.81 -7.82
N ILE A 81 0.74 6.06 -6.87
CA ILE A 81 1.19 6.62 -5.60
C ILE A 81 2.35 7.61 -5.83
N GLY A 82 3.21 7.36 -6.83
CA GLY A 82 4.29 8.29 -7.21
C GLY A 82 3.74 9.63 -7.72
N ASP A 83 2.68 9.60 -8.54
CA ASP A 83 1.99 10.81 -9.01
C ASP A 83 1.42 11.60 -7.82
N LEU A 84 0.83 10.88 -6.85
CA LEU A 84 0.23 11.49 -5.66
C LEU A 84 1.29 12.14 -4.78
N ALA A 85 2.42 11.45 -4.56
CA ALA A 85 3.55 11.95 -3.79
C ALA A 85 4.24 13.17 -4.43
N SER A 86 4.17 13.28 -5.76
CA SER A 86 4.73 14.41 -6.52
C SER A 86 3.73 15.56 -6.74
N SER A 87 2.48 15.40 -6.32
CA SER A 87 1.42 16.39 -6.56
C SER A 87 1.47 17.54 -5.55
N ASP A 88 0.99 18.74 -5.94
CA ASP A 88 0.95 19.87 -5.01
C ASP A 88 -0.10 19.65 -3.91
N VAL A 89 0.36 19.58 -2.66
CA VAL A 89 -0.49 19.43 -1.47
C VAL A 89 -1.58 20.50 -1.36
N ARG A 90 -1.36 21.71 -1.89
CA ARG A 90 -2.35 22.80 -1.90
C ARG A 90 -3.51 22.47 -2.85
N VAL A 91 -3.21 21.90 -4.02
CA VAL A 91 -4.22 21.45 -4.99
C VAL A 91 -5.05 20.31 -4.39
N LEU A 92 -4.40 19.35 -3.72
CA LEU A 92 -5.09 18.28 -3.02
C LEU A 92 -6.00 18.83 -1.90
N THR A 93 -5.50 19.78 -1.12
CA THR A 93 -6.25 20.38 0.00
C THR A 93 -7.44 21.20 -0.50
N GLN A 94 -7.29 21.98 -1.57
CA GLN A 94 -8.39 22.72 -2.19
C GLN A 94 -9.48 21.78 -2.73
N ARG A 95 -9.09 20.63 -3.29
CA ARG A 95 -10.03 19.68 -3.91
C ARG A 95 -10.73 18.75 -2.92
N PHE A 96 -10.02 18.33 -1.86
CA PHE A 96 -10.46 17.29 -0.93
C PHE A 96 -10.60 17.78 0.53
N GLY A 97 -10.37 19.07 0.78
CA GLY A 97 -10.34 19.67 2.12
C GLY A 97 -9.19 19.13 2.96
N ILE A 98 -9.40 19.04 4.27
CA ILE A 98 -8.41 18.52 5.25
C ILE A 98 -7.94 17.10 4.89
N LYS A 99 -8.75 16.31 4.18
CA LYS A 99 -8.35 14.96 3.74
C LYS A 99 -7.28 14.99 2.64
N GLY A 100 -7.20 16.09 1.87
CA GLY A 100 -6.22 16.25 0.79
C GLY A 100 -4.79 16.27 1.31
N SER A 101 -4.52 16.99 2.38
CA SER A 101 -3.18 17.02 2.99
C SER A 101 -2.77 15.64 3.54
N ARG A 102 -3.71 14.86 4.06
CA ARG A 102 -3.48 13.49 4.51
C ARG A 102 -3.14 12.52 3.37
N TYR A 103 -3.62 12.77 2.15
CA TYR A 103 -3.28 11.91 1.00
C TYR A 103 -1.83 12.07 0.56
N HIS A 104 -1.19 13.19 0.89
CA HIS A 104 0.20 13.49 0.54
C HIS A 104 1.22 12.95 1.57
N GLN A 105 0.78 12.57 2.77
CA GLN A 105 1.63 12.00 3.83
C GLN A 105 1.76 10.49 3.71
#